data_AF-A0A2H9SMZ9-F1
#
_entry.id   AF-A0A2H9SMZ9-F1
#
_cell.length_a   1.000
_cell.length_b   1.000
_cell.length_c   1.000
_cell.angle_alpha   90.00
_cell.angle_beta   90.00
_cell.angle_gamma   90.00
#
_symmetry.space_group_name_H-M   'P 1'
#
loop_
_entity.id
_entity.type
_entity.pdbx_description
1 polymer ?
#
loop_
_entity_poly.entity_id
_entity_poly.type
_entity_poly.pdbx_seq_one_letter_code
_entity_poly.pdbx_strand_id
1 'polypeptide(L)'
;MNEHQKRLWQNMINLIQGYLDGKTEDFYKIVGELEGNLDASEIKDTTLISQWYGFWMPLEVRRAIEGNPINKKQAIAELIAMKEFLLSNNDDS
;
A
#
# COMPACT_ATOMS: atom_id res chain seq x y z
N MET A 1 -16.95 3.58 1.75
CA MET A 1 -16.39 2.49 2.60
C MET A 1 -17.15 2.44 3.93
N ASN A 2 -17.33 1.25 4.50
CA ASN A 2 -17.80 1.10 5.89
C ASN A 2 -16.63 1.22 6.90
N GLU A 3 -16.92 1.23 8.20
CA GLU A 3 -15.89 1.39 9.25
C GLU A 3 -14.79 0.33 9.21
N HIS A 4 -15.14 -0.91 8.89
CA HIS A 4 -14.17 -1.99 8.76
C HIS A 4 -13.20 -1.74 7.59
N GLN A 5 -13.74 -1.35 6.43
CA GLN A 5 -12.98 -0.98 5.25
C GLN A 5 -12.07 0.21 5.51
N LYS A 6 -12.60 1.28 6.11
CA LYS A 6 -11.82 2.49 6.48
C LYS A 6 -10.66 2.14 7.41
N ARG A 7 -10.88 1.27 8.40
CA ARG A 7 -9.81 0.82 9.32
C ARG A 7 -8.69 0.10 8.57
N LEU A 8 -9.01 -0.80 7.64
CA LEU A 8 -8.00 -1.50 6.86
C LEU A 8 -7.30 -0.57 5.86
N TRP A 9 -8.04 0.37 5.29
CA TRP A 9 -7.47 1.43 4.46
C TRP A 9 -6.47 2.31 5.22
N GLN A 10 -6.83 2.72 6.44
CA GLN A 10 -5.95 3.46 7.34
C GLN A 10 -4.73 2.64 7.77
N ASN A 11 -4.89 1.32 7.97
CA ASN A 11 -3.75 0.44 8.25
C ASN A 11 -2.74 0.45 7.10
N MET A 12 -3.19 0.40 5.84
CA MET A 12 -2.30 0.51 4.69
C MET A 12 -1.51 1.83 4.69
N ILE A 13 -2.18 2.95 4.99
CA ILE A 13 -1.53 4.27 5.12
C ILE A 13 -0.46 4.24 6.22
N ASN A 14 -0.78 3.65 7.38
CA ASN A 14 0.13 3.57 8.53
C ASN A 14 1.34 2.68 8.24
N LEU A 15 1.16 1.59 7.51
CA LEU A 15 2.25 0.69 7.07
C LEU A 15 3.25 1.44 6.18
N ILE A 16 2.73 2.16 5.18
CA ILE A 16 3.58 2.96 4.29
C ILE A 16 4.30 4.05 5.07
N GLN A 17 3.59 4.80 5.93
CA GLN A 17 4.22 5.83 6.76
C GLN A 17 5.31 5.25 7.66
N GLY A 18 5.10 4.06 8.24
CA GLY A 18 6.10 3.39 9.07
C GLY A 18 7.40 3.10 8.32
N TYR A 19 7.32 2.70 7.06
CA TYR A 19 8.50 2.53 6.21
C TYR A 19 9.19 3.85 5.90
N LEU A 20 8.41 4.87 5.51
CA LEU A 20 8.94 6.20 5.17
C LEU A 20 9.62 6.87 6.38
N ASP A 21 9.13 6.62 7.59
CA ASP A 21 9.70 7.08 8.85
C ASP A 21 10.94 6.27 9.29
N GLY A 22 11.28 5.18 8.60
CA GLY A 22 12.36 4.26 9.01
C GLY A 22 12.04 3.41 10.24
N LYS A 23 10.76 3.25 10.62
CA LYS A 23 10.34 2.35 11.71
C LYS A 23 10.46 0.87 11.33
N THR A 24 10.51 0.59 10.03
CA THR A 24 10.79 -0.72 9.45
C THR A 24 11.56 -0.53 8.15
N GLU A 25 12.45 -1.46 7.83
CA GLU A 25 13.13 -1.53 6.53
C GLU A 25 12.65 -2.73 5.70
N ASP A 26 11.68 -3.50 6.23
CA ASP A 26 11.18 -4.72 5.60
C ASP A 26 10.10 -4.40 4.56
N PHE A 27 10.55 -3.98 3.38
CA PHE A 27 9.68 -3.70 2.24
C PHE A 27 8.87 -4.94 1.82
N TYR A 28 9.48 -6.12 1.88
CA TYR A 28 8.82 -7.37 1.47
C TYR A 28 7.56 -7.62 2.31
N LYS A 29 7.68 -7.44 3.63
CA LYS A 29 6.55 -7.53 4.55
C LYS A 29 5.48 -6.47 4.25
N ILE A 30 5.88 -5.22 4.00
CA ILE A 30 4.92 -4.14 3.72
C ILE A 30 4.08 -4.44 2.49
N VAL A 31 4.71 -4.85 1.38
CA VAL A 31 3.97 -5.11 0.13
C VAL A 31 2.96 -6.24 0.31
N GLY A 32 3.33 -7.31 1.02
CA GLY A 32 2.40 -8.39 1.34
C GLY A 32 1.28 -7.97 2.30
N GLU A 33 1.58 -7.14 3.31
CA GLU A 33 0.57 -6.63 4.24
C GLU A 33 -0.41 -5.67 3.56
N LEU A 34 0.02 -4.90 2.55
CA LEU A 34 -0.86 -4.05 1.75
C LEU A 34 -1.93 -4.88 1.03
N GLU A 35 -1.51 -5.94 0.32
CA GLU A 35 -2.42 -6.87 -0.35
C GLU A 35 -3.38 -7.54 0.64
N GLY A 36 -2.84 -8.05 1.76
CA GLY A 36 -3.66 -8.67 2.80
C GLY A 36 -4.71 -7.73 3.41
N ASN A 37 -4.41 -6.44 3.56
CA ASN A 37 -5.40 -5.45 4.01
C ASN A 37 -6.47 -5.18 2.95
N LEU A 38 -6.13 -5.15 1.67
CA LEU A 38 -7.12 -5.03 0.60
C LEU A 38 -8.05 -6.25 0.60
N ASP A 39 -7.50 -7.46 0.61
CA ASP A 39 -8.29 -8.69 0.62
C ASP A 39 -9.24 -8.76 1.82
N ALA A 40 -8.71 -8.43 3.00
CA ALA A 40 -9.50 -8.40 4.23
C ALA A 40 -10.57 -7.31 4.23
N SER A 41 -10.46 -6.26 3.41
CA SER A 41 -11.42 -5.16 3.38
C SER A 41 -12.77 -5.54 2.77
N GLU A 42 -12.80 -6.64 2.00
CA GLU A 42 -13.99 -7.10 1.27
C GLU A 42 -14.62 -6.02 0.38
N ILE A 43 -13.87 -4.98 -0.01
CA ILE A 43 -14.32 -3.95 -0.96
C ILE A 43 -14.77 -4.65 -2.24
N LYS A 44 -15.91 -4.21 -2.79
CA LYS A 44 -16.48 -4.74 -4.04
C LYS A 44 -16.47 -3.73 -5.19
N ASP A 45 -16.03 -2.51 -4.93
CA ASP A 45 -15.85 -1.50 -5.97
C ASP A 45 -14.68 -1.89 -6.87
N THR A 46 -15.00 -2.45 -8.02
CA THR A 46 -14.02 -2.94 -8.99
C THR A 46 -13.16 -1.83 -9.57
N THR A 47 -13.68 -0.60 -9.64
CA THR A 47 -12.92 0.56 -10.13
C THR A 47 -11.84 0.94 -9.12
N LEU A 48 -12.23 1.05 -7.85
CA LEU A 48 -11.29 1.36 -6.76
C LEU A 48 -10.22 0.27 -6.63
N ILE A 49 -10.63 -1.00 -6.70
CA ILE A 49 -9.70 -2.15 -6.67
C ILE A 49 -8.72 -2.08 -7.85
N SER A 50 -9.21 -1.82 -9.06
CA SER A 50 -8.35 -1.72 -10.24
C SER A 50 -7.34 -0.57 -10.12
N GLN A 51 -7.75 0.57 -9.57
CA GLN A 51 -6.85 1.70 -9.32
C GLN A 51 -5.80 1.34 -8.27
N TRP A 52 -6.22 0.70 -7.18
CA TRP A 52 -5.31 0.23 -6.13
C TRP A 52 -4.23 -0.69 -6.69
N TYR A 53 -4.60 -1.67 -7.52
CA TYR A 53 -3.63 -2.56 -8.17
C TYR A 53 -2.68 -1.82 -9.12
N GLY A 54 -3.11 -0.69 -9.70
CA GLY A 54 -2.23 0.18 -10.49
C GLY A 54 -1.06 0.76 -9.69
N PHE A 55 -1.26 1.04 -8.40
CA PHE A 55 -0.21 1.53 -7.50
C PHE A 55 0.58 0.40 -6.83
N TRP A 56 -0.09 -0.70 -6.49
CA TRP A 56 0.55 -1.82 -5.80
C TRP A 56 1.41 -2.69 -6.72
N MET A 57 1.01 -2.93 -7.97
CA MET A 57 1.73 -3.83 -8.87
C MET A 57 3.19 -3.43 -9.14
N PRO A 58 3.56 -2.14 -9.29
CA PRO A 58 4.96 -1.72 -9.34
C PRO A 58 5.76 -2.13 -8.08
N LEU A 59 5.15 -2.03 -6.88
CA LEU A 59 5.78 -2.43 -5.63
C LEU A 59 6.03 -3.95 -5.60
N GLU A 60 5.06 -4.74 -6.04
CA GLU A 60 5.18 -6.20 -6.12
C GLU A 60 6.24 -6.64 -7.14
N VAL A 61 6.28 -6.00 -8.31
CA VAL A 61 7.33 -6.23 -9.31
C VAL A 61 8.70 -5.92 -8.73
N ARG A 62 8.85 -4.81 -7.99
CA ARG A 62 10.11 -4.47 -7.32
C ARG A 62 10.51 -5.49 -6.26
N ARG A 63 9.56 -5.88 -5.42
CA ARG A 63 9.73 -6.94 -4.40
C ARG A 63 10.24 -8.23 -5.05
N ALA A 64 9.70 -8.61 -6.21
CA ALA A 64 10.08 -9.82 -6.92
C ALA A 64 11.45 -9.72 -7.62
N ILE A 65 11.81 -8.56 -8.17
CA ILE A 65 13.05 -8.37 -8.93
C ILE A 65 14.27 -8.17 -8.02
N GLU A 66 14.15 -7.33 -6.99
CA GLU A 66 15.31 -6.86 -6.23
C GLU A 66 15.59 -7.71 -4.97
N GLY A 67 14.62 -8.50 -4.51
CA GLY A 67 14.80 -9.33 -3.31
C GLY A 67 15.12 -8.49 -2.08
N ASN A 68 16.17 -8.87 -1.34
CA ASN A 68 16.64 -8.19 -0.12
C ASN A 68 18.09 -7.72 -0.29
N PRO A 69 18.34 -6.81 -1.25
CA PRO A 69 18.52 -5.39 -0.89
C PRO A 69 17.88 -4.46 -1.94
N ILE A 70 16.68 -3.96 -1.62
CA ILE A 70 15.92 -3.07 -2.50
C ILE A 70 16.62 -1.74 -2.66
N ASN A 71 16.53 -1.18 -3.88
CA ASN A 71 16.82 0.20 -4.17
C ASN A 71 15.78 1.09 -3.46
N LYS A 72 16.08 1.43 -2.20
CA LYS A 72 15.22 2.21 -1.30
C LYS A 72 14.66 3.47 -1.97
N LYS A 73 15.42 4.14 -2.85
CA LYS A 73 14.99 5.39 -3.48
C LYS A 73 13.78 5.20 -4.41
N GLN A 74 13.77 4.14 -5.21
CA GLN A 74 12.65 3.89 -6.13
C GLN A 74 11.44 3.33 -5.38
N ALA A 75 11.66 2.45 -4.40
CA ALA A 75 10.62 1.96 -3.50
C ALA A 75 9.91 3.10 -2.75
N ILE A 76 10.67 4.10 -2.27
CA ILE A 76 10.10 5.28 -1.59
C ILE A 76 9.14 6.06 -2.51
N ALA A 77 9.52 6.30 -3.76
CA ALA A 77 8.68 7.07 -4.69
C ALA A 77 7.34 6.36 -4.97
N GLU A 78 7.37 5.05 -5.20
CA GLU A 78 6.17 4.24 -5.42
C GLU A 78 5.28 4.16 -4.18
N LEU A 79 5.89 4.00 -3.00
CA LEU A 79 5.17 4.02 -1.72
C LEU A 79 4.51 5.38 -1.46
N ILE A 80 5.17 6.49 -1.78
CA ILE A 80 4.59 7.84 -1.68
C ILE A 80 3.37 7.95 -2.59
N ALA A 81 3.49 7.55 -3.86
CA ALA A 81 2.38 7.60 -4.81
C ALA A 81 1.18 6.74 -4.36
N MET A 82 1.44 5.53 -3.86
CA MET A 82 0.39 4.68 -3.30
C MET A 82 -0.26 5.33 -2.09
N LYS A 83 0.52 5.92 -1.18
CA LYS A 83 -0.01 6.60 0.00
C LYS A 83 -0.88 7.80 -0.37
N GLU A 84 -0.48 8.60 -1.36
CA GLU A 84 -1.27 9.73 -1.86
C GLU A 84 -2.62 9.27 -2.41
N PHE A 85 -2.64 8.18 -3.18
CA PHE A 85 -3.87 7.55 -3.64
C PHE A 85 -4.75 7.07 -2.48
N LEU A 86 -4.17 6.42 -1.47
CA LEU A 86 -4.93 5.97 -0.31
C LEU A 86 -5.55 7.15 0.44
N LEU A 87 -4.80 8.23 0.65
CA LEU A 87 -5.27 9.44 1.34
C LEU A 87 -6.41 10.12 0.58
N SER A 88 -6.28 10.27 -0.75
CA SER A 88 -7.33 10.91 -1.56
C SER A 88 -8.67 10.16 -1.53
N ASN A 89 -8.66 8.87 -1.20
CA ASN A 89 -9.85 8.02 -1.09
C ASN A 89 -10.28 7.78 0.36
N ASN A 90 -9.59 8.39 1.34
CA ASN A 90 -9.93 8.29 2.77
C ASN A 90 -10.72 9.54 3.25
N ASP A 91 -10.45 10.71 2.65
CA ASP A 91 -11.02 12.01 3.03
C ASP A 91 -12.42 12.29 2.46
N ASP A 92 -12.98 11.39 1.64
CA ASP A 92 -14.37 11.47 1.12
C ASP A 92 -15.44 11.01 2.15
N SER A 93 -15.19 11.20 3.46
CA SER A 93 -16.09 10.79 4.56
C SER A 93 -16.78 11.96 5.25
#